data_AF-A0A2C9VBF1-F1
#
_entry.id   AF-A0A2C9VBF1-F1
#
_cell.length_a   1.000
_cell.length_b   1.000
_cell.length_c   1.000
_cell.angle_alpha   90.00
_cell.angle_beta   90.00
_cell.angle_gamma   90.00
#
_symmetry.space_group_name_H-M   'P 1'
#
loop_
_entity.id
_entity.type
_entity.pdbx_description
1 polymer ?
#
loop_
_entity_poly.entity_id
_entity_poly.type
_entity_poly.pdbx_seq_one_letter_code
_entity_poly.pdbx_strand_id
1 'polypeptide(L)'
;MASLFPKSTLSRGKAEVYVAAVPLRATRGAAQLLMSTAYSLNLWDLQHFMVIIKSHQPQPPPPSQAFIVFDFQPKDPENIYTALAVLSGRAVPGAVLVRKLAKLPRSKCWLIGSSEVDALNVATEFSNGWETCLRVGRHDCRDYTNGLVELLTGERNVLKRLRSSDSQG
;
A
#
# COMPACT_ATOMS: atom_id res chain seq x y z
N MET A 1 -22.48 43.18 4.19
CA MET A 1 -21.08 42.90 3.84
C MET A 1 -20.98 41.44 3.46
N ALA A 2 -20.91 41.12 2.16
CA ALA A 2 -20.73 39.76 1.69
C ALA A 2 -19.22 39.49 1.61
N SER A 3 -18.70 38.66 2.51
CA SER A 3 -17.32 38.22 2.45
C SER A 3 -17.19 37.19 1.33
N LEU A 4 -16.59 37.60 0.22
CA LEU A 4 -16.16 36.72 -0.86
C LEU A 4 -14.94 35.93 -0.37
N PHE A 5 -15.18 34.70 0.10
CA PHE A 5 -14.09 33.75 0.28
C PHE A 5 -13.49 33.44 -1.10
N PRO A 6 -12.18 33.65 -1.32
CA PRO A 6 -11.57 33.26 -2.58
C PRO A 6 -11.62 31.73 -2.67
N LYS A 7 -12.33 31.23 -3.69
CA LYS A 7 -12.23 29.85 -4.15
C LYS A 7 -10.76 29.64 -4.57
N SER A 8 -9.96 29.06 -3.70
CA SER A 8 -8.58 28.69 -4.01
C SER A 8 -8.61 27.49 -4.95
N THR A 9 -8.82 27.75 -6.23
CA THR A 9 -8.36 26.85 -7.30
C THR A 9 -6.85 26.93 -7.38
N LEU A 10 -6.17 26.47 -6.31
CA LEU A 10 -4.81 25.97 -6.43
C LEU A 10 -4.91 24.79 -7.39
N SER A 11 -4.19 24.83 -8.51
CA SER A 11 -3.90 23.62 -9.27
C SER A 11 -3.09 22.71 -8.34
N ARG A 12 -3.82 21.93 -7.53
CA ARG A 12 -3.25 20.93 -6.65
C ARG A 12 -2.57 19.94 -7.59
N GLY A 13 -1.25 19.94 -7.62
CA GLY A 13 -0.50 18.98 -8.42
C GLY A 13 -1.04 17.59 -8.11
N LYS A 14 -1.51 16.89 -9.15
CA LYS A 14 -2.18 15.60 -9.00
C LYS A 14 -1.26 14.67 -8.20
N ALA A 15 -1.77 14.04 -7.14
CA ALA A 15 -0.95 13.20 -6.29
C ALA A 15 -0.61 11.91 -7.04
N GLU A 16 0.67 11.59 -7.19
CA GLU A 16 1.08 10.34 -7.86
C GLU A 16 0.85 9.16 -6.90
N VAL A 17 0.26 8.09 -7.43
CA VAL A 17 -0.07 6.87 -6.70
C VAL A 17 0.80 5.73 -7.23
N TYR A 18 1.53 5.10 -6.32
CA TYR A 18 2.40 3.98 -6.59
C TYR A 18 1.93 2.73 -5.84
N VAL A 19 2.23 1.58 -6.38
CA VAL A 19 2.15 0.29 -5.69
C VAL A 19 3.57 -0.24 -5.53
N ALA A 20 3.89 -0.74 -4.34
CA ALA A 20 5.15 -1.41 -4.10
C ALA A 20 4.93 -2.80 -3.52
N ALA A 21 5.79 -3.74 -3.93
CA ALA A 21 5.89 -5.05 -3.31
C ALA A 21 7.12 -5.11 -2.40
N VAL A 22 6.94 -5.66 -1.20
CA VAL A 22 7.99 -5.87 -0.21
C VAL A 22 7.96 -7.32 0.30
N PRO A 23 9.07 -7.84 0.83
CA PRO A 23 9.04 -9.13 1.51
C PRO A 23 8.14 -9.04 2.75
N LEU A 24 7.35 -10.09 2.99
CA LEU A 24 6.57 -10.23 4.22
C LEU A 24 7.52 -10.22 5.43
N ARG A 25 7.21 -9.39 6.43
CA ARG A 25 7.88 -9.48 7.73
C ARG A 25 7.43 -10.77 8.41
N ALA A 26 8.39 -11.64 8.71
CA ALA A 26 8.15 -12.88 9.41
C ALA A 26 8.97 -12.92 10.70
N THR A 27 8.65 -13.89 11.55
CA THR A 27 9.45 -14.21 12.73
C THR A 27 10.94 -14.32 12.34
N ARG A 28 11.82 -13.72 13.15
CA ARG A 28 13.27 -13.78 12.91
C ARG A 28 13.73 -15.23 12.79
N GLY A 29 14.68 -15.49 11.90
CA GLY A 29 15.24 -16.83 11.66
C GLY A 29 14.80 -17.43 10.34
N ALA A 30 14.53 -18.75 10.31
CA ALA A 30 14.29 -19.50 9.09
C ALA A 30 13.07 -18.99 8.27
N ALA A 31 12.01 -18.53 8.95
CA ALA A 31 10.83 -17.99 8.29
C ALA A 31 11.13 -16.68 7.53
N GLN A 32 11.94 -15.78 8.12
CA GLN A 32 12.41 -14.57 7.46
C GLN A 32 13.29 -14.88 6.24
N LEU A 33 14.16 -15.89 6.32
CA LEU A 33 14.98 -16.33 5.18
C LEU A 33 14.11 -16.88 4.05
N LEU A 34 13.09 -17.68 4.36
CA LEU A 34 12.17 -18.22 3.37
C LEU A 34 11.38 -17.12 2.67
N MET A 35 10.85 -16.15 3.41
CA MET A 35 10.14 -15.00 2.82
C MET A 35 11.05 -14.12 1.97
N SER A 36 12.29 -13.90 2.40
CA SER A 36 13.28 -13.14 1.64
C SER A 36 13.69 -13.87 0.35
N THR A 37 13.80 -15.20 0.40
CA THR A 37 14.10 -16.04 -0.77
C THR A 37 12.92 -16.06 -1.74
N ALA A 38 11.69 -16.23 -1.24
CA ALA A 38 10.47 -16.14 -2.05
C ALA A 38 10.33 -14.79 -2.76
N TYR A 39 10.63 -13.69 -2.05
CA TYR A 39 10.67 -12.36 -2.65
C TYR A 39 11.75 -12.26 -3.74
N SER A 40 12.95 -12.81 -3.50
CA SER A 40 14.07 -12.78 -4.45
C SER A 40 13.82 -13.65 -5.69
N LEU A 41 13.15 -14.79 -5.52
CA LEU A 41 12.68 -15.69 -6.59
C LEU A 41 11.39 -15.20 -7.25
N ASN A 42 10.92 -14.01 -6.88
CA ASN A 42 9.75 -13.36 -7.46
C ASN A 42 8.46 -14.19 -7.37
N LEU A 43 8.29 -14.96 -6.30
CA LEU A 43 7.05 -15.69 -6.01
C LEU A 43 5.95 -14.68 -5.67
N TRP A 44 5.20 -14.26 -6.69
CA TRP A 44 4.15 -13.24 -6.61
C TRP A 44 3.14 -13.48 -5.48
N ASP A 45 2.78 -14.76 -5.28
CA ASP A 45 1.82 -15.19 -4.28
C ASP A 45 2.35 -15.08 -2.82
N LEU A 46 3.63 -14.73 -2.64
CA LEU A 46 4.28 -14.47 -1.35
C LEU A 46 4.72 -13.01 -1.17
N GLN A 47 4.42 -12.15 -2.15
CA GLN A 47 4.72 -10.72 -2.05
C GLN A 47 3.68 -9.99 -1.21
N HIS A 48 4.16 -9.03 -0.41
CA HIS A 48 3.32 -8.11 0.34
C HIS A 48 3.18 -6.79 -0.42
N PHE A 49 1.97 -6.30 -0.63
CA PHE A 49 1.71 -5.09 -1.40
C PHE A 49 1.31 -3.92 -0.49
N MET A 50 1.78 -2.73 -0.83
CA MET A 50 1.43 -1.48 -0.17
C MET A 50 1.24 -0.36 -1.19
N VAL A 51 0.42 0.63 -0.84
CA VAL A 51 0.17 1.82 -1.67
C VAL A 51 1.02 2.97 -1.16
N ILE A 52 1.65 3.71 -2.07
CA ILE A 52 2.45 4.90 -1.75
C ILE A 52 1.88 6.09 -2.49
N ILE A 53 1.51 7.13 -1.75
CA ILE A 53 1.04 8.40 -2.30
C ILE A 53 2.17 9.41 -2.18
N LYS A 54 2.58 9.96 -3.32
CA LYS A 54 3.52 11.08 -3.38
C LYS A 54 2.73 12.38 -3.42
N SER A 55 2.88 13.18 -2.37
CA SER A 55 2.24 14.49 -2.30
C SER A 55 3.08 15.54 -3.02
N HIS A 56 2.47 16.30 -3.93
CA HIS A 56 3.08 17.46 -4.56
C HIS A 56 2.74 18.70 -3.73
N GLN A 57 3.47 18.91 -2.62
CA GLN A 57 3.28 20.14 -1.86
C GLN A 57 3.84 21.35 -2.62
N PRO A 58 3.17 22.52 -2.60
CA PRO A 58 3.62 23.74 -3.29
C PRO A 58 4.96 24.31 -2.79
N GLN A 59 5.41 23.89 -1.60
CA GLN A 59 6.70 24.25 -1.02
C GLN A 59 7.48 22.97 -0.79
N PRO A 60 8.83 22.97 -0.92
CA PRO A 60 9.60 21.75 -0.80
C PRO A 60 9.42 21.20 0.63
N PRO A 61 8.73 20.06 0.80
CA PRO A 61 8.68 19.41 2.09
C PRO A 61 10.09 18.89 2.42
N PRO A 62 10.43 18.69 3.70
CA PRO A 62 11.58 17.88 4.05
C PRO A 62 11.51 16.55 3.28
N PRO A 63 12.61 16.03 2.73
CA PRO A 63 12.59 14.86 1.84
C PRO A 63 11.90 13.62 2.45
N SER A 64 11.82 13.55 3.79
CA SER A 64 11.12 12.51 4.55
C SER A 64 9.59 12.59 4.57
N GLN A 65 8.97 13.63 3.98
CA GLN A 65 7.52 13.85 4.04
C GLN A 65 6.82 13.75 2.68
N ALA A 66 7.57 13.50 1.61
CA ALA A 66 7.00 13.47 0.25
C ALA A 66 6.16 12.22 -0.03
N PHE A 67 6.43 11.10 0.66
CA PHE A 67 5.80 9.80 0.38
C PHE A 67 5.08 9.27 1.62
N ILE A 68 3.77 9.04 1.51
CA ILE A 68 2.93 8.43 2.53
C ILE A 68 2.54 7.03 2.08
N VAL A 69 2.79 6.04 2.93
CA VAL A 69 2.51 4.64 2.67
C VAL A 69 1.31 4.19 3.45
N PHE A 70 0.44 3.43 2.79
CA PHE A 70 -0.69 2.74 3.36
C PHE A 70 -0.47 1.23 3.21
N ASP A 71 -0.44 0.53 4.33
CA ASP A 71 0.04 -0.85 4.43
C ASP A 71 -0.88 -1.69 5.33
N PHE A 72 -1.70 -2.56 4.75
CA PHE A 72 -2.55 -3.49 5.49
C PHE A 72 -1.84 -4.82 5.74
N GLN A 73 -1.57 -5.13 7.01
CA GLN A 73 -0.83 -6.33 7.42
C GLN A 73 -1.37 -6.90 8.74
N PRO A 74 -0.96 -8.11 9.16
CA PRO A 74 -1.28 -8.61 10.51
C PRO A 74 -0.83 -7.61 11.57
N LYS A 75 -1.59 -7.47 12.66
CA LYS A 75 -1.27 -6.55 13.75
C LYS A 75 0.08 -6.90 14.41
N ASP A 76 0.39 -8.20 14.48
CA ASP A 76 1.63 -8.72 15.04
C ASP A 76 2.22 -9.80 14.09
N PRO A 77 2.89 -9.38 13.00
CA PRO A 77 3.38 -10.29 11.97
C PRO A 77 4.61 -11.11 12.42
N GLU A 78 5.30 -10.69 13.48
CA GLU A 78 6.47 -11.38 14.03
C GLU A 78 6.08 -12.41 15.10
N ASN A 79 4.80 -12.55 15.41
CA ASN A 79 4.30 -13.54 16.36
C ASN A 79 4.04 -14.88 15.69
N ILE A 80 4.63 -15.93 16.25
CA ILE A 80 4.57 -17.30 15.72
C ILE A 80 3.11 -17.80 15.67
N TYR A 81 2.28 -17.46 16.66
CA TYR A 81 0.86 -17.87 16.66
C TYR A 81 0.07 -17.15 15.57
N THR A 82 0.36 -15.87 15.31
CA THR A 82 -0.22 -15.15 14.16
C THR A 82 0.18 -15.83 12.86
N ALA A 83 1.47 -16.15 12.70
CA ALA A 83 1.96 -16.82 11.50
C ALA A 83 1.30 -18.20 11.29
N LEU A 84 1.19 -19.02 12.34
CA LEU A 84 0.51 -20.32 12.27
C LEU A 84 -0.98 -20.19 11.95
N ALA A 85 -1.67 -19.21 12.53
CA ALA A 85 -3.06 -18.93 12.22
C ALA A 85 -3.24 -18.52 10.74
N VAL A 86 -2.38 -17.66 10.22
CA VAL A 86 -2.37 -17.27 8.80
C VAL A 86 -2.11 -18.46 7.89
N LEU A 87 -1.10 -19.28 8.18
CA LEU A 87 -0.74 -20.46 7.38
C LEU A 87 -1.82 -21.54 7.40
N SER A 88 -2.59 -21.63 8.48
CA SER A 88 -3.77 -22.52 8.58
C SER A 88 -5.04 -21.93 7.94
N GLY A 89 -4.94 -20.77 7.28
CA GLY A 89 -6.05 -20.11 6.59
C GLY A 89 -7.08 -19.47 7.52
N ARG A 90 -6.75 -19.32 8.81
CA ARG A 90 -7.59 -18.66 9.81
C ARG A 90 -7.49 -17.15 9.66
N ALA A 91 -8.56 -16.46 10.04
CA ALA A 91 -8.54 -15.01 10.15
C ALA A 91 -7.73 -14.58 11.38
N VAL A 92 -7.01 -13.47 11.25
CA VAL A 92 -6.21 -12.86 12.33
C VAL A 92 -6.49 -11.37 12.42
N PRO A 93 -6.24 -10.73 13.58
CA PRO A 93 -6.29 -9.27 13.67
C PRO A 93 -5.28 -8.63 12.70
N GLY A 94 -5.78 -7.78 11.81
CA GLY A 94 -5.01 -6.93 10.93
C GLY A 94 -4.92 -5.49 11.43
N ALA A 95 -4.10 -4.69 10.76
CA ALA A 95 -4.01 -3.25 10.95
C ALA A 95 -3.60 -2.58 9.64
N VAL A 96 -4.19 -1.42 9.35
CA VAL A 96 -3.70 -0.53 8.29
C VAL A 96 -2.69 0.42 8.92
N LEU A 97 -1.42 0.28 8.55
CA LEU A 97 -0.36 1.17 8.98
C LEU A 97 -0.19 2.31 7.98
N VAL A 98 -0.11 3.53 8.51
CA VAL A 98 0.24 4.73 7.75
C VAL A 98 1.62 5.21 8.18
N ARG A 99 2.58 5.24 7.24
CA ARG A 99 3.97 5.64 7.53
C ARG A 99 4.55 6.54 6.46
N LYS A 100 5.54 7.35 6.84
CA LYS A 100 6.28 8.21 5.90
C LYS A 100 7.52 7.50 5.36
N LEU A 101 7.82 7.70 4.09
CA LEU A 101 9.08 7.26 3.48
C LEU A 101 9.88 8.47 2.99
N ALA A 102 11.20 8.37 3.10
CA ALA A 102 12.12 9.35 2.53
C ALA A 102 12.34 9.16 1.03
N LYS A 103 12.23 7.93 0.54
CA LYS A 103 12.43 7.56 -0.87
C LYS A 103 11.51 6.39 -1.22
N LEU A 104 11.16 6.29 -2.50
CA LEU A 104 10.48 5.11 -3.03
C LEU A 104 11.37 3.86 -2.94
N PRO A 105 10.79 2.65 -2.79
CA PRO A 105 11.52 1.40 -2.94
C PRO A 105 12.25 1.35 -4.29
N ARG A 106 13.50 0.88 -4.28
CA ARG A 106 14.37 0.83 -5.47
C ARG A 106 13.97 -0.25 -6.48
N SER A 107 13.23 -1.26 -6.04
CA SER A 107 12.75 -2.38 -6.86
C SER A 107 11.29 -2.66 -6.53
N LYS A 108 10.60 -3.31 -7.48
CA LYS A 108 9.19 -3.71 -7.37
C LYS A 108 8.29 -2.57 -6.88
N CYS A 109 8.45 -1.40 -7.49
CA CYS A 109 7.69 -0.19 -7.23
C CYS A 109 7.21 0.35 -8.58
N TRP A 110 5.91 0.52 -8.74
CA TRP A 110 5.28 0.87 -10.00
C TRP A 110 4.42 2.11 -9.82
N LEU A 111 4.62 3.11 -10.68
CA LEU A 111 3.68 4.22 -10.82
C LEU A 111 2.41 3.68 -11.46
N ILE A 112 1.27 3.85 -10.79
CA ILE A 112 -0.02 3.41 -11.30
C ILE A 112 -0.72 4.53 -12.05
N GLY A 113 -0.71 5.73 -11.48
CA GLY A 113 -1.37 6.89 -12.04
C GLY A 113 -1.33 8.09 -11.11
N SER A 114 -2.17 9.06 -11.39
CA SER A 114 -2.33 10.26 -10.57
C SER A 114 -3.76 10.39 -10.11
N SER A 115 -3.95 10.85 -8.88
CA SER A 115 -5.27 11.13 -8.33
C SER A 115 -5.67 12.58 -8.59
N GLU A 116 -6.88 12.76 -9.12
CA GLU A 116 -7.51 14.08 -9.34
C GLU A 116 -8.12 14.67 -8.06
N VAL A 117 -8.26 13.85 -7.02
CA VAL A 117 -8.89 14.21 -5.75
C VAL A 117 -7.84 14.40 -4.65
N ASP A 118 -8.28 14.75 -3.45
CA ASP A 118 -7.42 14.76 -2.27
C ASP A 118 -7.03 13.33 -1.88
N ALA A 119 -6.00 12.80 -2.53
CA ALA A 119 -5.58 11.42 -2.38
C ALA A 119 -5.29 11.02 -0.93
N LEU A 120 -4.72 11.92 -0.13
CA LEU A 120 -4.41 11.63 1.27
C LEU A 120 -5.68 11.57 2.12
N ASN A 121 -6.62 12.49 1.92
CA ASN A 121 -7.89 12.46 2.64
C ASN A 121 -8.68 11.20 2.29
N VAL A 122 -8.83 10.91 0.99
CA VAL A 122 -9.55 9.74 0.49
C VAL A 122 -8.91 8.43 0.99
N ALA A 123 -7.59 8.32 0.94
CA ALA A 123 -6.89 7.14 1.44
C ALA A 123 -7.03 6.97 2.96
N THR A 124 -7.06 8.07 3.71
CA THR A 124 -7.26 8.04 5.17
C THR A 124 -8.67 7.57 5.52
N GLU A 125 -9.69 8.13 4.87
CA GLU A 125 -11.08 7.74 5.07
C GLU A 125 -11.31 6.26 4.70
N PHE A 126 -10.80 5.83 3.54
CA PHE A 126 -10.84 4.43 3.13
C PHE A 126 -10.19 3.50 4.16
N SER A 127 -9.01 3.89 4.66
CA SER A 127 -8.25 3.10 5.64
C SER A 127 -8.95 3.00 6.99
N ASN A 128 -9.61 4.08 7.42
CA ASN A 128 -10.38 4.09 8.68
C ASN A 128 -11.63 3.23 8.60
N GLY A 129 -12.24 3.10 7.41
CA GLY A 129 -13.40 2.25 7.16
C GLY A 129 -13.07 0.79 6.83
N TRP A 130 -11.79 0.43 6.70
CA TRP A 130 -11.39 -0.91 6.26
C TRP A 130 -11.61 -1.97 7.34
N GLU A 131 -12.26 -3.07 6.97
CA GLU A 131 -12.42 -4.22 7.87
C GLU A 131 -11.04 -4.81 8.22
N THR A 132 -10.75 -4.99 9.51
CA THR A 132 -9.41 -5.43 9.96
C THR A 132 -9.34 -6.92 10.29
N CYS A 133 -10.36 -7.70 9.94
CA CYS A 133 -10.33 -9.16 10.04
C CYS A 133 -9.53 -9.74 8.86
N LEU A 134 -8.20 -9.76 8.99
CA LEU A 134 -7.31 -10.15 7.90
C LEU A 134 -7.39 -11.66 7.63
N ARG A 135 -7.55 -12.03 6.36
CA ARG A 135 -7.51 -13.43 5.92
C ARG A 135 -6.81 -13.55 4.56
N VAL A 136 -5.67 -14.23 4.55
CA VAL A 136 -4.87 -14.41 3.32
C VAL A 136 -5.69 -15.10 2.23
N GLY A 137 -5.65 -14.53 1.02
CA GLY A 137 -6.38 -14.97 -0.16
C GLY A 137 -7.87 -14.62 -0.19
N ARG A 138 -8.38 -13.86 0.79
CA ARG A 138 -9.80 -13.43 0.83
C ARG A 138 -10.00 -11.97 1.23
N HIS A 139 -9.20 -11.48 2.18
CA HIS A 139 -9.23 -10.12 2.68
C HIS A 139 -7.84 -9.78 3.22
N ASP A 140 -6.89 -9.54 2.32
CA ASP A 140 -5.49 -9.30 2.64
C ASP A 140 -4.95 -8.02 2.00
N CYS A 141 -3.62 -7.84 2.03
CA CYS A 141 -2.95 -6.65 1.49
C CYS A 141 -3.24 -6.43 0.00
N ARG A 142 -3.58 -7.48 -0.76
CA ARG A 142 -3.92 -7.41 -2.18
C ARG A 142 -5.28 -6.78 -2.40
N ASP A 143 -6.27 -7.21 -1.63
CA ASP A 143 -7.63 -6.67 -1.68
C ASP A 143 -7.61 -5.19 -1.27
N TYR A 144 -6.91 -4.89 -0.17
CA TYR A 144 -6.69 -3.52 0.29
C TYR A 144 -6.01 -2.66 -0.79
N THR A 145 -4.92 -3.15 -1.39
CA THR A 145 -4.18 -2.43 -2.42
C THR A 145 -5.02 -2.17 -3.67
N ASN A 146 -5.72 -3.19 -4.17
CA ASN A 146 -6.59 -3.03 -5.33
C ASN A 146 -7.72 -2.03 -5.05
N GLY A 147 -8.40 -2.14 -3.89
CA GLY A 147 -9.51 -1.26 -3.52
C GLY A 147 -9.07 0.19 -3.36
N LEU A 148 -7.94 0.43 -2.69
CA LEU A 148 -7.41 1.78 -2.52
C LEU A 148 -6.96 2.39 -3.85
N VAL A 149 -6.27 1.61 -4.70
CA VAL A 149 -5.84 2.09 -6.01
C VAL A 149 -7.02 2.41 -6.92
N GLU A 150 -8.03 1.55 -6.96
CA GLU A 150 -9.25 1.78 -7.74
C GLU A 150 -9.92 3.09 -7.28
N LEU A 151 -10.04 3.30 -5.98
CA LEU A 151 -10.65 4.51 -5.43
C LEU A 151 -9.85 5.78 -5.79
N LEU A 152 -8.51 5.71 -5.77
CA LEU A 152 -7.65 6.87 -6.00
C LEU A 152 -7.44 7.21 -7.47
N THR A 153 -7.46 6.21 -8.35
CA THR A 153 -7.00 6.34 -9.75
C THR A 153 -8.00 5.83 -10.78
N GLY A 154 -9.04 5.08 -10.37
CA GLY A 154 -9.96 4.38 -11.26
C GLY A 154 -9.41 3.07 -11.84
N GLU A 155 -8.14 2.74 -11.59
CA GLU A 155 -7.50 1.53 -12.11
C GLU A 155 -7.95 0.28 -11.34
N ARG A 156 -8.67 -0.61 -12.03
CA ARG A 156 -9.16 -1.87 -11.48
C ARG A 156 -8.16 -3.00 -11.61
N ASN A 157 -8.16 -3.92 -10.64
CA ASN A 157 -7.36 -5.15 -10.67
C ASN A 157 -5.86 -4.91 -10.96
N VAL A 158 -5.31 -3.83 -10.40
CA VAL A 158 -3.93 -3.38 -10.69
C VAL A 158 -2.91 -4.48 -10.45
N LEU A 159 -3.07 -5.29 -9.39
CA LEU A 159 -2.11 -6.35 -9.08
C LEU A 159 -2.15 -7.49 -10.12
N LYS A 160 -3.30 -7.76 -10.73
CA LYS A 160 -3.39 -8.74 -11.82
C LYS A 160 -2.65 -8.22 -13.05
N ARG A 161 -2.82 -6.94 -13.38
CA ARG A 161 -2.11 -6.28 -14.49
C ARG A 161 -0.60 -6.31 -14.26
N LEU A 162 -0.13 -5.94 -13.07
CA LEU A 162 1.29 -5.97 -12.73
C LEU A 162 1.89 -7.38 -12.84
N ARG A 163 1.18 -8.42 -12.37
CA ARG A 163 1.63 -9.82 -12.50
C ARG A 163 1.82 -10.24 -13.96
N SER A 164 0.91 -9.83 -14.86
CA SER A 164 0.99 -10.14 -16.28
C SER A 164 2.14 -9.41 -17.00
N SER A 165 2.48 -8.20 -16.55
CA SER A 165 3.65 -7.46 -17.06
C SER A 165 4.96 -8.09 -16.60
N ASP A 166 5.00 -8.60 -15.36
CA ASP A 166 6.18 -9.23 -14.76
C ASP A 166 6.51 -10.59 -15.40
N SER A 167 5.49 -11.29 -15.92
CA SER A 167 5.64 -12.59 -16.61
C SER A 167 6.17 -12.49 -18.06
N GLN A 168 6.40 -11.28 -18.58
CA GLN A 168 6.95 -11.02 -19.92
C GLN A 168 8.40 -10.50 -19.90
N GLY A 169 9.03 -10.46 -18.72
CA GLY A 169 10.41 -10.02 -18.52
C GLY A 169 11.39 -11.18 -18.34
#